data_AF-A0A1F2RQ80-F1
#
_entry.id   AF-A0A1F2RQ80-F1
#
_cell.length_a   1.000
_cell.length_b   1.000
_cell.length_c   1.000
_cell.angle_alpha   90.00
_cell.angle_beta   90.00
_cell.angle_gamma   90.00
#
_symmetry.space_group_name_H-M   'P 1'
#
loop_
_entity.id
_entity.type
_entity.pdbx_description
1 polymer ?
#
loop_
_entity_poly.entity_id
_entity_poly.type
_entity_poly.pdbx_seq_one_letter_code
_entity_poly.pdbx_strand_id
1 'polypeptide(L)'
;MWGSTPAVNLHLMPLWWRDQRPETISVQALHDGKEIAIKLIWSDPTNDHLAIRPQDFRDAAAMEFSINPEDPPFFGMGEGIHGAEVNIWMWKSERQADLEPAFQDLDKQYPNLGIDSYPNTQRSPLEQPTRNALTLGSDPTFVTAWGAGNIVADPTRKSPAEDLSASGFGTLKAHPMEDQHVAATGVYGTGSYRVIFRRPLDVRVEGNVTLRPGTTHPVAFAIWDGSAQDRDGKKSITIWQDLVIEK
;
A
#
# COMPACT_ATOMS: atom_id res chain seq x y z
N MET A 1 3.84 22.77 -7.30
CA MET A 1 3.95 22.42 -5.87
C MET A 1 5.10 21.44 -5.65
N TRP A 2 4.99 20.15 -6.03
CA TRP A 2 6.08 19.17 -5.84
C TRP A 2 7.44 19.51 -6.48
N GLY A 3 7.47 20.25 -7.58
CA GLY A 3 8.72 20.61 -8.26
C GLY A 3 9.61 21.59 -7.50
N SER A 4 9.05 22.33 -6.53
CA SER A 4 9.79 23.27 -5.67
C SER A 4 10.01 22.74 -4.25
N THR A 5 9.45 21.57 -3.92
CA THR A 5 9.57 20.96 -2.60
C THR A 5 10.89 20.20 -2.50
N PRO A 6 11.69 20.41 -1.45
CA PRO A 6 12.91 19.63 -1.25
C PRO A 6 12.62 18.12 -1.22
N ALA A 7 13.51 17.35 -1.87
CA ALA A 7 13.49 15.91 -1.82
C ALA A 7 14.64 15.42 -0.93
N VAL A 8 14.32 14.51 -0.02
CA VAL A 8 15.29 13.82 0.84
C VAL A 8 15.50 12.42 0.30
N ASN A 9 16.74 12.07 -0.02
CA ASN A 9 17.10 10.72 -0.47
C ASN A 9 17.55 9.91 0.73
N LEU A 10 16.88 8.78 0.96
CA LEU A 10 17.15 7.87 2.06
C LEU A 10 17.66 6.54 1.51
N HIS A 11 18.63 5.94 2.18
CA HIS A 11 19.11 4.60 1.85
C HIS A 11 18.19 3.55 2.46
N LEU A 12 17.89 2.53 1.66
CA LEU A 12 17.13 1.36 2.06
C LEU A 12 18.08 0.20 2.36
N MET A 13 17.79 -0.51 3.44
CA MET A 13 18.46 -1.76 3.82
C MET A 13 17.47 -2.93 3.68
N PRO A 14 17.89 -4.07 3.11
CA PRO A 14 17.02 -5.22 2.99
C PRO A 14 16.91 -5.92 4.35
N LEU A 15 15.69 -6.32 4.75
CA LEU A 15 15.51 -7.22 5.89
C LEU A 15 15.95 -8.66 5.58
N TRP A 16 15.93 -9.02 4.30
CA TRP A 16 16.38 -10.32 3.78
C TRP A 16 17.46 -10.10 2.74
N TRP A 17 18.66 -10.62 2.99
CA TRP A 17 19.81 -10.39 2.12
C TRP A 17 19.58 -10.93 0.69
N ARG A 18 19.78 -10.06 -0.31
CA ARG A 18 19.64 -10.35 -1.75
C ARG A 18 20.31 -9.24 -2.57
N ASP A 19 20.61 -9.56 -3.83
CA ASP A 19 21.26 -8.62 -4.75
C ASP A 19 20.26 -7.66 -5.39
N GLN A 20 19.16 -8.17 -5.96
CA GLN A 20 18.11 -7.33 -6.53
C GLN A 20 17.27 -6.74 -5.40
N ARG A 21 17.32 -5.42 -5.23
CA ARG A 21 16.51 -4.67 -4.24
C ARG A 21 16.47 -3.19 -4.57
N PRO A 22 15.42 -2.47 -4.14
CA PRO A 22 15.46 -1.01 -4.10
C PRO A 22 16.51 -0.55 -3.07
N GLU A 23 17.44 0.31 -3.51
CA GLU A 23 18.54 0.79 -2.66
C GLU A 23 18.28 2.16 -2.03
N THR A 24 17.43 2.97 -2.67
CA THR A 24 17.14 4.34 -2.24
C THR A 24 15.69 4.68 -2.47
N ILE A 25 15.15 5.54 -1.61
CA ILE A 25 13.86 6.18 -1.79
C ILE A 25 14.02 7.70 -1.67
N SER A 26 13.38 8.44 -2.58
CA SER A 26 13.26 9.88 -2.50
C SER A 26 11.92 10.24 -1.87
N VAL A 27 11.95 11.04 -0.81
CA VAL A 27 10.77 11.46 -0.05
C VAL A 27 10.60 12.98 -0.18
N GLN A 28 9.37 13.42 -0.44
CA GLN A 28 8.96 14.82 -0.38
C GLN A 28 7.72 14.92 0.51
N ALA A 29 7.61 15.95 1.34
CA ALA A 29 6.44 16.17 2.19
C ALA A 29 5.92 17.61 2.06
N LEU A 30 4.60 17.77 2.15
CA LEU A 30 3.89 19.05 2.10
C LEU A 30 2.76 19.01 3.13
N HIS A 31 2.38 20.15 3.69
CA HIS A 31 1.09 20.30 4.35
C HIS A 31 0.50 21.68 4.08
N ASP A 32 -0.82 21.80 4.17
CA ASP A 32 -1.55 23.07 4.08
C ASP A 32 -2.09 23.53 5.46
N GLY A 33 -1.69 22.85 6.53
CA GLY A 33 -2.17 23.05 7.90
C GLY A 33 -3.45 22.28 8.24
N LYS A 34 -4.08 21.63 7.26
CA LYS A 34 -5.25 20.74 7.44
C LYS A 34 -4.96 19.30 7.02
N GLU A 35 -4.22 19.12 5.94
CA GLU A 35 -3.83 17.84 5.35
C GLU A 35 -2.32 17.80 5.16
N ILE A 36 -1.74 16.60 5.32
CA ILE A 36 -0.36 16.30 4.93
C ILE A 36 -0.36 15.40 3.69
N ALA A 37 0.56 15.68 2.76
CA ALA A 37 0.85 14.85 1.62
C ALA A 37 2.32 14.43 1.63
N ILE A 38 2.58 13.14 1.50
CA ILE A 38 3.94 12.57 1.44
C ILE A 38 4.09 11.81 0.14
N LYS A 39 5.08 12.20 -0.65
CA LYS A 39 5.40 11.59 -1.94
C LYS A 39 6.66 10.76 -1.82
N LEU A 40 6.54 9.50 -2.23
CA LEU A 40 7.60 8.52 -2.32
C LEU A 40 7.95 8.27 -3.80
N ILE A 41 9.24 8.18 -4.09
CA ILE A 41 9.76 7.86 -5.43
C ILE A 41 10.88 6.86 -5.28
N TRP A 42 10.80 5.74 -5.99
CA TRP A 42 11.88 4.77 -6.09
C TRP A 42 12.02 4.26 -7.52
N SER A 43 13.24 3.84 -7.86
CA SER A 43 13.53 3.20 -9.13
C SER A 43 13.04 1.76 -9.11
N ASP A 44 12.37 1.35 -10.17
CA ASP A 44 11.84 0.01 -10.33
C ASP A 44 11.81 -0.34 -11.83
N PRO A 45 12.64 -1.28 -12.31
CA PRO A 45 12.68 -1.64 -13.72
C PRO A 45 11.41 -2.37 -14.19
N THR A 46 10.60 -2.90 -13.27
CA THR A 46 9.36 -3.61 -13.56
C THR A 46 8.14 -2.83 -13.07
N ASN A 47 6.96 -3.26 -13.49
CA ASN A 47 5.68 -2.65 -13.10
C ASN A 47 4.77 -3.78 -12.63
N ASP A 48 5.06 -4.32 -11.46
CA ASP A 48 4.39 -5.48 -10.90
C ASP A 48 3.11 -5.04 -10.17
N HIS A 49 2.16 -4.53 -10.95
CA HIS A 49 0.90 -3.95 -10.46
C HIS A 49 -0.27 -4.91 -10.39
N LEU A 50 -0.06 -6.20 -10.64
CA LEU A 50 -1.09 -7.24 -10.61
C LEU A 50 -0.66 -8.35 -9.67
N ALA A 51 -1.64 -8.99 -9.01
CA ALA A 51 -1.43 -10.15 -8.16
C ALA A 51 -2.45 -11.26 -8.52
N ILE A 52 -2.49 -11.63 -9.80
CA ILE A 52 -3.50 -12.55 -10.34
C ILE A 52 -3.02 -14.01 -10.29
N ARG A 53 -1.76 -14.27 -10.66
CA ARG A 53 -1.19 -15.62 -10.63
C ARG A 53 -0.57 -15.92 -9.25
N PRO A 54 -0.47 -17.20 -8.84
CA PRO A 54 0.16 -17.56 -7.56
C PRO A 54 1.63 -17.10 -7.40
N GLN A 55 2.33 -16.91 -8.52
CA GLN A 55 3.72 -16.43 -8.57
C GLN A 55 3.83 -14.90 -8.69
N ASP A 56 2.71 -14.18 -8.79
CA ASP A 56 2.73 -12.73 -8.90
C ASP A 56 2.86 -12.12 -7.51
N PHE A 57 3.88 -11.29 -7.35
CA PHE A 57 4.05 -10.43 -6.19
C PHE A 57 3.90 -9.00 -6.66
N ARG A 58 3.28 -8.16 -5.83
CA ARG A 58 3.00 -6.77 -6.20
C ARG A 58 4.09 -5.85 -5.68
N ASP A 59 4.24 -4.72 -6.37
CA ASP A 59 4.97 -3.59 -5.82
C ASP A 59 4.15 -2.92 -4.72
N ALA A 60 4.82 -2.51 -3.65
CA ALA A 60 4.19 -1.82 -2.54
C ALA A 60 5.15 -0.82 -1.89
N ALA A 61 4.57 0.17 -1.24
CA ALA A 61 5.30 1.15 -0.46
C ALA A 61 4.56 1.39 0.86
N ALA A 62 5.31 1.58 1.93
CA ALA A 62 4.73 1.95 3.22
C ALA A 62 5.59 2.99 3.92
N MET A 63 4.93 3.71 4.81
CA MET A 63 5.59 4.49 5.86
C MET A 63 4.97 4.12 7.20
N GLU A 64 5.80 4.04 8.23
CA GLU A 64 5.37 3.79 9.60
C GLU A 64 5.76 4.97 10.48
N PHE A 65 4.93 5.23 11.49
CA PHE A 65 5.08 6.32 12.45
C PHE A 65 5.08 5.75 13.86
N SER A 66 5.96 6.27 14.70
CA SER A 66 5.83 6.03 16.13
C SER A 66 4.65 6.82 16.70
N ILE A 67 3.81 6.14 17.49
CA ILE A 67 2.75 6.80 18.26
C ILE A 67 3.34 7.50 19.49
N ASN A 68 4.49 7.03 20.00
CA ASN A 68 5.27 7.67 21.05
C ASN A 68 6.55 8.30 20.46
N PRO A 69 6.55 9.60 20.10
CA PRO A 69 7.70 10.22 19.45
C PRO A 69 8.93 10.40 20.37
N GLU A 70 8.75 10.40 21.69
CA GLU A 70 9.84 10.57 22.65
C GLU A 70 10.68 9.30 22.85
N ASP A 71 10.05 8.14 22.67
CA ASP A 71 10.67 6.82 22.81
C ASP A 71 10.13 5.88 21.72
N PRO A 72 10.60 6.02 20.47
CA PRO A 72 10.10 5.23 19.35
C PRO A 72 10.53 3.76 19.49
N PRO A 73 9.61 2.80 19.23
CA PRO A 73 9.93 1.38 19.33
C PRO A 73 10.84 0.91 18.21
N PHE A 74 11.07 -0.40 18.11
CA PHE A 74 11.76 -0.97 16.97
C PHE A 74 11.10 -0.54 15.64
N PHE A 75 11.91 0.01 14.72
CA PHE A 75 11.47 0.48 13.38
C PHE A 75 11.04 -0.65 12.43
N GLY A 76 11.01 -1.90 12.90
CA GLY A 76 10.49 -3.04 12.16
C GLY A 76 9.11 -3.43 12.64
N MET A 77 8.16 -2.48 12.61
CA MET A 77 6.75 -2.67 12.99
C MET A 77 6.47 -2.68 14.50
N GLY A 78 7.29 -2.00 15.30
CA GLY A 78 7.09 -1.85 16.74
C GLY A 78 7.51 -3.07 17.56
N GLU A 79 7.02 -3.15 18.80
CA GLU A 79 7.26 -4.28 19.70
C GLU A 79 6.07 -4.51 20.65
N GLY A 80 5.84 -5.77 21.01
CA GLY A 80 4.70 -6.15 21.86
C GLY A 80 4.95 -5.95 23.35
N ILE A 81 6.21 -5.85 23.74
CA ILE A 81 6.62 -5.53 25.10
C ILE A 81 6.49 -4.01 25.25
N HIS A 82 5.91 -3.54 26.36
CA HIS A 82 5.67 -2.10 26.63
C HIS A 82 4.55 -1.43 25.83
N GLY A 83 3.77 -2.18 25.02
CA GLY A 83 2.61 -1.62 24.29
C GLY A 83 3.02 -0.61 23.22
N ALA A 84 4.20 -0.77 22.64
CA ALA A 84 4.79 0.19 21.73
C ALA A 84 4.31 -0.07 20.29
N GLU A 85 3.10 0.41 20.04
CA GLU A 85 2.40 0.34 18.76
C GLU A 85 2.90 1.40 17.78
N VAL A 86 2.91 1.04 16.49
CA VAL A 86 3.20 1.93 15.37
C VAL A 86 1.97 2.05 14.47
N ASN A 87 1.80 3.21 13.84
CA ASN A 87 0.81 3.43 12.80
C ASN A 87 1.47 3.34 11.43
N ILE A 88 0.92 2.54 10.51
CA ILE A 88 1.52 2.25 9.21
C ILE A 88 0.55 2.63 8.11
N TRP A 89 1.01 3.44 7.15
CA TRP A 89 0.29 3.71 5.92
C TRP A 89 0.92 2.90 4.80
N MET A 90 0.13 2.06 4.14
CA MET A 90 0.63 1.15 3.11
C MET A 90 -0.15 1.32 1.81
N TRP A 91 0.55 1.57 0.71
CA TRP A 91 0.02 1.53 -0.64
C TRP A 91 0.42 0.22 -1.30
N LYS A 92 -0.51 -0.37 -2.07
CA LYS A 92 -0.24 -1.58 -2.84
C LYS A 92 -0.71 -1.41 -4.28
N SER A 93 0.14 -1.81 -5.23
CA SER A 93 -0.07 -1.56 -6.66
C SER A 93 -1.24 -2.36 -7.26
N GLU A 94 -1.49 -3.58 -6.79
CA GLU A 94 -2.67 -4.38 -7.20
C GLU A 94 -3.96 -3.69 -6.78
N ARG A 95 -4.00 -3.08 -5.60
CA ARG A 95 -5.18 -2.34 -5.16
C ARG A 95 -5.39 -1.08 -5.99
N GLN A 96 -4.33 -0.47 -6.51
CA GLN A 96 -4.42 0.64 -7.46
C GLN A 96 -5.00 0.19 -8.79
N ALA A 97 -4.60 -0.99 -9.28
CA ALA A 97 -5.10 -1.58 -10.52
C ALA A 97 -6.58 -2.02 -10.41
N ASP A 98 -7.01 -2.46 -9.23
CA ASP A 98 -8.40 -2.84 -8.96
C ASP A 98 -9.38 -1.66 -8.95
N LEU A 99 -8.88 -0.41 -8.89
CA LEU A 99 -9.70 0.79 -9.02
C LEU A 99 -9.96 1.19 -10.48
N GLU A 100 -9.35 0.52 -11.45
CA GLU A 100 -9.68 0.72 -12.86
C GLU A 100 -11.09 0.18 -13.18
N PRO A 101 -11.78 0.74 -14.20
CA PRO A 101 -13.15 0.31 -14.54
C PRO A 101 -13.31 -1.19 -14.82
N ALA A 102 -12.24 -1.84 -15.31
CA ALA A 102 -12.21 -3.28 -15.52
C ALA A 102 -11.50 -3.96 -14.35
N PHE A 103 -12.24 -4.79 -13.62
CA PHE A 103 -11.71 -5.59 -12.51
C PHE A 103 -10.56 -6.49 -12.98
N GLN A 104 -9.51 -6.63 -12.18
CA GLN A 104 -8.33 -7.42 -12.54
C GLN A 104 -8.58 -8.90 -12.25
N ASP A 105 -9.05 -9.65 -13.26
CA ASP A 105 -9.27 -11.09 -13.18
C ASP A 105 -8.39 -11.86 -14.19
N LEU A 106 -8.49 -13.20 -14.19
CA LEU A 106 -7.73 -14.11 -15.07
C LEU A 106 -7.78 -13.71 -16.54
N ASP A 107 -8.88 -13.12 -17.01
CA ASP A 107 -9.06 -12.68 -18.39
C ASP A 107 -8.07 -11.56 -18.78
N LYS A 108 -7.63 -10.73 -17.81
CA LYS A 108 -6.60 -9.70 -18.01
C LYS A 108 -5.23 -10.34 -18.31
N GLN A 109 -4.89 -11.38 -17.57
CA GLN A 109 -3.62 -12.09 -17.70
C GLN A 109 -3.62 -13.07 -18.88
N TYR A 110 -4.78 -13.67 -19.16
CA TYR A 110 -4.98 -14.69 -20.19
C TYR A 110 -6.15 -14.28 -21.09
N PRO A 111 -5.97 -13.30 -21.99
CA PRO A 111 -7.06 -12.78 -22.83
C PRO A 111 -7.65 -13.82 -23.81
N ASN A 112 -6.97 -14.95 -23.99
CA ASN A 112 -7.43 -16.07 -24.82
C ASN A 112 -7.91 -17.27 -23.98
N LEU A 113 -8.17 -17.08 -22.69
CA LEU A 113 -8.65 -18.14 -21.80
C LEU A 113 -9.95 -18.71 -22.35
N GLY A 114 -9.97 -20.04 -22.54
CA GLY A 114 -11.20 -20.76 -22.84
C GLY A 114 -12.00 -20.89 -21.56
N ILE A 115 -12.99 -20.02 -21.36
CA ILE A 115 -13.81 -20.05 -20.15
C ILE A 115 -14.96 -21.04 -20.36
N ASP A 116 -14.91 -22.19 -19.68
CA ASP A 116 -16.14 -22.95 -19.40
C ASP A 116 -17.00 -22.14 -18.42
N SER A 117 -18.32 -22.19 -18.55
CA SER A 117 -19.24 -21.36 -17.74
C SER A 117 -19.07 -21.60 -16.25
N TYR A 118 -18.28 -20.75 -15.57
CA TYR A 118 -18.16 -20.75 -14.11
C TYR A 118 -19.30 -19.95 -13.47
N PRO A 119 -19.95 -20.46 -12.41
CA PRO A 119 -21.12 -19.83 -11.80
C PRO A 119 -20.81 -18.54 -11.02
N ASN A 120 -19.52 -18.23 -10.80
CA ASN A 120 -19.11 -17.06 -10.02
C ASN A 120 -19.03 -15.76 -10.84
N THR A 121 -18.76 -15.77 -12.15
CA THR A 121 -18.54 -14.50 -12.90
C THR A 121 -19.86 -13.78 -13.20
N GLN A 122 -20.02 -12.55 -12.70
CA GLN A 122 -21.07 -11.61 -13.12
C GLN A 122 -20.60 -10.91 -14.40
N ARG A 123 -21.07 -11.41 -15.55
CA ARG A 123 -20.70 -10.90 -16.87
C ARG A 123 -21.60 -9.78 -17.34
N SER A 124 -21.08 -8.93 -18.23
CA SER A 124 -21.89 -7.95 -18.95
C SER A 124 -22.98 -8.65 -19.78
N PRO A 125 -24.27 -8.22 -19.71
CA PRO A 125 -25.36 -8.79 -20.51
C PRO A 125 -25.16 -8.67 -22.03
N LEU A 126 -24.26 -7.79 -22.49
CA LEU A 126 -24.01 -7.52 -23.91
C LEU A 126 -22.96 -8.46 -24.54
N GLU A 127 -22.34 -9.36 -23.77
CA GLU A 127 -21.10 -10.05 -24.18
C GLU A 127 -21.19 -11.58 -24.31
N GLN A 128 -22.37 -12.14 -24.59
CA GLN A 128 -22.46 -13.53 -25.06
C GLN A 128 -22.76 -13.53 -26.57
N PRO A 129 -21.77 -13.87 -27.45
CA PRO A 129 -21.22 -15.23 -27.56
C PRO A 129 -19.73 -15.31 -27.99
N THR A 130 -18.81 -14.50 -27.46
CA THR A 130 -17.39 -14.52 -27.89
C THR A 130 -16.39 -14.56 -26.73
N ARG A 131 -15.19 -15.08 -27.03
CA ARG A 131 -14.08 -15.42 -26.10
C ARG A 131 -13.48 -14.25 -25.29
N ASN A 132 -14.06 -13.05 -25.37
CA ASN A 132 -13.45 -11.81 -24.88
C ASN A 132 -14.37 -11.02 -23.93
N ALA A 133 -15.30 -11.69 -23.24
CA ALA A 133 -16.18 -11.01 -22.29
C ALA A 133 -15.38 -10.55 -21.06
N LEU A 134 -15.48 -9.28 -20.69
CA LEU A 134 -14.87 -8.74 -19.50
C LEU A 134 -15.68 -9.15 -18.27
N THR A 135 -14.99 -9.69 -17.26
CA THR A 135 -15.60 -9.93 -15.95
C THR A 135 -15.88 -8.59 -15.26
N LEU A 136 -17.16 -8.26 -15.06
CA LEU A 136 -17.59 -7.01 -14.40
C LEU A 136 -17.67 -7.17 -12.87
N GLY A 137 -17.74 -8.39 -12.38
CA GLY A 137 -17.76 -8.72 -10.96
C GLY A 137 -17.86 -10.23 -10.74
N SER A 138 -17.86 -10.67 -9.48
CA SER A 138 -18.15 -12.06 -9.12
C SER A 138 -19.23 -12.17 -8.04
N ASP A 139 -19.94 -13.29 -8.03
CA ASP A 139 -20.93 -13.63 -7.00
C ASP A 139 -20.21 -14.05 -5.70
N PRO A 140 -20.41 -13.31 -4.59
CA PRO A 140 -19.75 -13.59 -3.31
C PRO A 140 -20.15 -14.94 -2.72
N THR A 141 -21.25 -15.57 -3.16
CA THR A 141 -21.65 -16.93 -2.76
C THR A 141 -20.58 -17.96 -3.09
N PHE A 142 -19.88 -17.78 -4.22
CA PHE A 142 -18.88 -18.72 -4.72
C PHE A 142 -17.45 -18.27 -4.43
N VAL A 143 -17.27 -17.02 -3.98
CA VAL A 143 -15.99 -16.47 -3.53
C VAL A 143 -16.05 -16.31 -2.02
N THR A 144 -15.81 -17.40 -1.29
CA THR A 144 -16.00 -17.47 0.17
C THR A 144 -15.20 -16.42 0.95
N ALA A 145 -14.05 -15.98 0.43
CA ALA A 145 -13.28 -14.88 1.01
C ALA A 145 -14.06 -13.55 0.99
N TRP A 146 -14.85 -13.30 -0.06
CA TRP A 146 -15.72 -12.12 -0.17
C TRP A 146 -16.92 -12.27 0.77
N GLY A 147 -17.56 -13.44 0.77
CA GLY A 147 -18.65 -13.74 1.70
C GLY A 147 -18.25 -13.65 3.18
N ALA A 148 -16.98 -13.93 3.49
CA ALA A 148 -16.42 -13.80 4.82
C ALA A 148 -15.97 -12.36 5.19
N GLY A 149 -16.08 -11.40 4.27
CA GLY A 149 -15.62 -10.02 4.49
C GLY A 149 -14.11 -9.88 4.63
N ASN A 150 -13.33 -10.74 3.96
CA ASN A 150 -11.87 -10.67 4.01
C ASN A 150 -11.38 -9.39 3.30
N ILE A 151 -10.81 -8.46 4.08
CA ILE A 151 -10.29 -7.17 3.60
C ILE A 151 -9.24 -7.30 2.48
N VAL A 152 -8.46 -8.40 2.46
CA VAL A 152 -7.45 -8.62 1.42
C VAL A 152 -8.14 -8.94 0.10
N ALA A 153 -9.24 -9.69 0.14
CA ALA A 153 -9.98 -10.12 -1.01
C ALA A 153 -11.13 -9.16 -1.40
N ASP A 154 -11.42 -8.11 -0.62
CA ASP A 154 -12.57 -7.22 -0.82
C ASP A 154 -12.58 -6.58 -2.23
N PRO A 155 -13.52 -6.97 -3.12
CA PRO A 155 -13.57 -6.44 -4.48
C PRO A 155 -14.14 -5.02 -4.55
N THR A 156 -14.72 -4.52 -3.45
CA THR A 156 -15.40 -3.22 -3.38
C THR A 156 -14.53 -2.11 -2.78
N ARG A 157 -13.24 -2.41 -2.56
CA ARG A 157 -12.27 -1.46 -2.02
C ARG A 157 -12.27 -0.16 -2.83
N LYS A 158 -12.18 0.97 -2.12
CA LYS A 158 -12.25 2.32 -2.70
C LYS A 158 -10.94 3.07 -2.68
N SER A 159 -9.90 2.47 -2.10
CA SER A 159 -8.59 3.08 -1.91
C SER A 159 -7.50 2.04 -2.16
N PRO A 160 -6.37 2.44 -2.77
CA PRO A 160 -5.20 1.58 -2.87
C PRO A 160 -4.33 1.63 -1.60
N ALA A 161 -4.68 2.49 -0.65
CA ALA A 161 -4.01 2.66 0.62
C ALA A 161 -4.72 1.90 1.74
N GLU A 162 -3.93 1.54 2.75
CA GLU A 162 -4.38 1.03 4.03
C GLU A 162 -3.74 1.82 5.17
N ASP A 163 -4.54 2.07 6.18
CA ASP A 163 -4.18 2.53 7.51
C ASP A 163 -4.17 1.30 8.44
N LEU A 164 -2.99 1.01 8.97
CA LEU A 164 -2.69 -0.22 9.70
C LEU A 164 -2.04 0.13 11.04
N SER A 165 -2.06 -0.82 11.96
CA SER A 165 -1.27 -0.76 13.18
C SER A 165 -0.54 -2.07 13.47
N ALA A 166 0.56 -1.97 14.21
CA ALA A 166 1.35 -3.11 14.63
C ALA A 166 2.06 -2.85 15.97
N SER A 167 2.26 -3.90 16.76
CA SER A 167 3.01 -3.93 18.02
C SER A 167 3.99 -5.11 17.95
N GLY A 168 4.83 -5.11 16.92
CA GLY A 168 5.74 -6.19 16.57
C GLY A 168 5.40 -6.85 15.24
N PHE A 169 6.40 -7.51 14.66
CA PHE A 169 6.19 -8.34 13.48
C PHE A 169 5.17 -9.46 13.78
N GLY A 170 4.26 -9.69 12.83
CA GLY A 170 3.20 -10.70 12.96
C GLY A 170 1.92 -10.22 13.64
N THR A 171 1.86 -8.98 14.16
CA THR A 171 0.62 -8.42 14.75
C THR A 171 -0.07 -7.40 13.85
N LEU A 172 0.38 -7.26 12.59
CA LEU A 172 -0.13 -6.27 11.64
C LEU A 172 -1.64 -6.41 11.47
N LYS A 173 -2.37 -5.32 11.69
CA LYS A 173 -3.83 -5.29 11.62
C LYS A 173 -4.27 -4.05 10.85
N ALA A 174 -5.27 -4.19 9.98
CA ALA A 174 -5.92 -3.04 9.37
C ALA A 174 -6.93 -2.41 10.32
N HIS A 175 -6.99 -1.07 10.32
CA HIS A 175 -8.10 -0.37 10.94
C HIS A 175 -9.42 -0.67 10.22
N PRO A 176 -10.57 -0.65 10.93
CA PRO A 176 -11.89 -0.76 10.31
C PRO A 176 -12.09 0.24 9.17
N MET A 177 -12.99 -0.05 8.23
CA MET A 177 -13.20 0.79 7.04
C MET A 177 -13.60 2.23 7.40
N GLU A 178 -14.33 2.44 8.49
CA GLU A 178 -14.71 3.76 9.01
C GLU A 178 -13.52 4.61 9.49
N ASP A 179 -12.42 3.95 9.87
CA ASP A 179 -11.20 4.55 10.42
C ASP A 179 -10.06 4.62 9.39
N GLN A 180 -10.31 4.20 8.16
CA GLN A 180 -9.37 4.30 7.04
C GLN A 180 -9.31 5.76 6.52
N HIS A 181 -8.43 6.58 7.10
CA HIS A 181 -8.32 8.00 6.76
C HIS A 181 -7.23 8.34 5.74
N VAL A 182 -6.46 7.34 5.31
CA VAL A 182 -5.35 7.51 4.36
C VAL A 182 -5.83 7.28 2.94
N ALA A 183 -5.57 8.26 2.07
CA ALA A 183 -5.69 8.09 0.63
C ALA A 183 -4.29 7.95 0.03
N ALA A 184 -4.16 7.17 -1.05
CA ALA A 184 -2.95 7.20 -1.86
C ALA A 184 -3.24 7.11 -3.35
N THR A 185 -2.27 7.54 -4.15
CA THR A 185 -2.28 7.34 -5.60
C THR A 185 -0.86 7.00 -6.04
N GLY A 186 -0.73 5.89 -6.75
CA GLY A 186 0.55 5.44 -7.31
C GLY A 186 0.52 5.49 -8.83
N VAL A 187 1.59 6.02 -9.42
CA VAL A 187 1.81 5.99 -10.87
C VAL A 187 3.18 5.40 -11.17
N TYR A 188 3.21 4.46 -12.11
CA TYR A 188 4.44 3.92 -12.67
C TYR A 188 4.77 4.63 -13.98
N GLY A 189 6.04 4.96 -14.19
CA GLY A 189 6.50 5.44 -15.49
C GLY A 189 7.99 5.68 -15.51
N THR A 190 8.61 5.43 -16.68
CA THR A 190 10.05 5.62 -16.91
C THR A 190 10.94 4.86 -15.91
N GLY A 191 10.60 3.61 -15.58
CA GLY A 191 11.42 2.78 -14.68
C GLY A 191 11.35 3.21 -13.21
N SER A 192 10.26 3.83 -12.78
CA SER A 192 10.10 4.32 -11.40
C SER A 192 8.64 4.42 -11.01
N TYR A 193 8.37 4.17 -9.73
CA TYR A 193 7.10 4.50 -9.10
C TYR A 193 7.13 5.89 -8.47
N ARG A 194 5.97 6.54 -8.49
CA ARG A 194 5.69 7.75 -7.70
C ARG A 194 4.38 7.52 -6.96
N VAL A 195 4.45 7.44 -5.64
CA VAL A 195 3.28 7.22 -4.79
C VAL A 195 3.09 8.43 -3.89
N ILE A 196 1.88 8.96 -3.86
CA ILE A 196 1.52 10.08 -2.98
C ILE A 196 0.50 9.57 -1.97
N PHE A 197 0.84 9.67 -0.69
CA PHE A 197 -0.06 9.48 0.44
C PHE A 197 -0.62 10.82 0.87
N ARG A 198 -1.89 10.85 1.29
CA ARG A 198 -2.59 12.02 1.82
C ARG A 198 -3.43 11.61 3.02
N ARG A 199 -3.41 12.44 4.06
CA ARG A 199 -4.23 12.25 5.26
C ARG A 199 -4.50 13.59 5.95
N PRO A 200 -5.70 13.82 6.49
CA PRO A 200 -5.93 14.94 7.40
C PRO A 200 -4.95 14.92 8.59
N LEU A 201 -4.53 16.09 9.07
CA LEU A 201 -3.65 16.20 10.24
C LEU A 201 -4.39 15.89 11.55
N ASP A 202 -5.61 16.40 11.71
CA ASP A 202 -6.45 16.18 12.92
C ASP A 202 -7.28 14.90 12.78
N VAL A 203 -6.62 13.75 12.87
CA VAL A 203 -7.26 12.43 13.01
C VAL A 203 -7.04 11.94 14.43
N ARG A 204 -8.13 11.69 15.16
CA ARG A 204 -8.13 11.27 16.57
C ARG A 204 -8.81 9.92 16.75
N VAL A 205 -8.20 8.91 16.16
CA VAL A 205 -8.59 7.52 16.31
C VAL A 205 -7.53 6.81 17.14
N GLU A 206 -7.90 5.82 17.92
CA GLU A 206 -6.93 4.99 18.66
C GLU A 206 -5.99 4.27 17.66
N GLY A 207 -4.73 4.03 18.03
CA GLY A 207 -3.73 3.39 17.15
C GLY A 207 -3.23 4.27 15.98
N ASN A 208 -3.75 5.49 15.82
CA ASN A 208 -3.34 6.42 14.78
C ASN A 208 -2.29 7.43 15.28
N VAL A 209 -1.33 7.79 14.43
CA VAL A 209 -0.43 8.91 14.74
C VAL A 209 -1.20 10.23 14.71
N THR A 210 -1.00 11.07 15.73
CA THR A 210 -1.55 12.44 15.77
C THR A 210 -0.50 13.41 15.26
N LEU A 211 -0.69 13.95 14.06
CA LEU A 211 0.24 14.87 13.40
C LEU A 211 -0.23 16.31 13.61
N ARG A 212 0.65 17.21 14.10
CA ARG A 212 0.29 18.62 14.34
C ARG A 212 1.37 19.56 13.77
N PRO A 213 0.99 20.74 13.24
CA PRO A 213 1.97 21.77 12.91
C PRO A 213 2.86 22.12 14.10
N GLY A 214 4.17 22.18 13.87
CA GLY A 214 5.18 22.44 14.89
C GLY A 214 5.66 21.23 15.70
N THR A 215 5.28 19.99 15.35
CA THR A 215 5.76 18.77 16.00
C THR A 215 6.77 18.01 15.13
N THR A 216 7.52 17.10 15.76
CA THR A 216 8.42 16.17 15.08
C THR A 216 8.00 14.74 15.40
N HIS A 217 7.98 13.88 14.38
CA HIS A 217 7.53 12.49 14.50
C HIS A 217 8.56 11.54 13.88
N PRO A 218 8.93 10.45 14.57
CA PRO A 218 9.69 9.37 13.96
C PRO A 218 8.89 8.71 12.83
N VAL A 219 9.49 8.64 11.64
CA VAL A 219 8.95 7.96 10.46
C VAL A 219 9.98 7.02 9.85
N ALA A 220 9.57 5.81 9.47
CA ALA A 220 10.40 4.89 8.69
C ALA A 220 9.65 4.45 7.42
N PHE A 221 10.38 4.03 6.40
CA PHE A 221 9.81 3.70 5.09
C PHE A 221 10.12 2.26 4.72
N ALA A 222 9.26 1.65 3.92
CA ALA A 222 9.44 0.32 3.39
C ALA A 222 9.01 0.22 1.92
N ILE A 223 9.77 -0.54 1.13
CA ILE A 223 9.49 -0.81 -0.29
C ILE A 223 9.57 -2.31 -0.56
N TRP A 224 8.60 -2.80 -1.31
CA TRP A 224 8.52 -4.16 -1.83
C TRP A 224 8.60 -4.10 -3.36
N ASP A 225 9.53 -4.89 -3.91
CA ASP A 225 9.73 -5.13 -5.34
C ASP A 225 9.15 -6.51 -5.70
N GLY A 226 8.08 -6.50 -6.50
CA GLY A 226 7.34 -7.69 -6.92
C GLY A 226 8.19 -8.64 -7.76
N SER A 227 9.01 -8.12 -8.67
CA SER A 227 9.93 -8.92 -9.48
C SER A 227 10.98 -9.65 -8.64
N ALA A 228 11.37 -9.05 -7.50
CA ALA A 228 12.24 -9.67 -6.51
C ALA A 228 11.50 -10.60 -5.53
N GLN A 229 10.20 -10.83 -5.74
CA GLN A 229 9.31 -11.65 -4.93
C GLN A 229 9.16 -11.16 -3.49
N ASP A 230 9.21 -9.85 -3.30
CA ASP A 230 9.00 -9.24 -1.99
C ASP A 230 7.55 -9.40 -1.53
N ARG A 231 7.41 -9.71 -0.24
CA ARG A 231 6.13 -9.80 0.49
C ARG A 231 6.40 -9.84 1.98
N ASP A 232 5.42 -9.43 2.77
CA ASP A 232 5.52 -9.47 4.24
C ASP A 232 6.83 -8.85 4.74
N GLY A 233 7.64 -9.59 5.50
CA GLY A 233 8.95 -9.14 6.00
C GLY A 233 10.09 -9.14 4.96
N LYS A 234 9.88 -9.70 3.76
CA LYS A 234 10.87 -9.63 2.67
C LYS A 234 10.66 -8.31 1.92
N LYS A 235 11.38 -7.28 2.36
CA LYS A 235 11.27 -5.89 1.92
C LYS A 235 12.58 -5.13 2.19
N SER A 236 12.69 -3.92 1.65
CA SER A 236 13.76 -2.99 2.02
C SER A 236 13.20 -1.83 2.82
N ILE A 237 13.90 -1.42 3.89
CA ILE A 237 13.41 -0.45 4.88
C ILE A 237 14.45 0.63 5.20
N THR A 238 14.02 1.72 5.82
CA THR A 238 14.90 2.67 6.50
C THR A 238 14.93 2.40 8.01
N ILE A 239 15.87 3.03 8.72
CA ILE A 239 15.70 3.29 10.17
C ILE A 239 14.75 4.48 10.37
N TRP A 240 14.40 4.78 11.62
CA TRP A 240 13.68 6.01 11.96
C TRP A 240 14.37 7.26 11.41
N GLN A 241 13.56 8.14 10.82
CA GLN A 241 13.89 9.48 10.36
C GLN A 241 12.98 10.47 11.09
N ASP A 242 13.40 11.73 11.15
CA ASP A 242 12.58 12.78 11.74
C ASP A 242 11.69 13.45 10.67
N LEU A 243 10.38 13.31 10.82
CA LEU A 243 9.39 14.10 10.09
C LEU A 243 9.04 15.35 10.90
N VAL A 244 9.57 16.49 10.46
CA VAL A 244 9.23 17.80 11.03
C VAL A 244 8.02 18.37 10.30
N ILE A 245 6.95 18.68 11.03
CA ILE A 245 5.78 19.39 10.49
C ILE A 245 5.96 20.87 10.84
N GLU A 246 6.11 21.71 9.83
CA GLU A 246 6.30 23.15 10.04
C GLU A 246 5.03 23.81 10.61
N LYS A 247 5.17 25.02 11.17
CA LYS A 247 4.07 25.75 11.81
C LYS A 247 3.11 26.38 10.81
#